data_AF-A0A968BWE4-F1
#
_entry.id   AF-A0A968BWE4-F1
#
_cell.length_a   1.000
_cell.length_b   1.000
_cell.length_c   1.000
_cell.angle_alpha   90.00
_cell.angle_beta   90.00
_cell.angle_gamma   90.00
#
_symmetry.space_group_name_H-M   'P 1'
#
loop_
_entity.id
_entity.type
_entity.pdbx_description
1 polymer ?
#
loop_
_entity_poly.entity_id
_entity_poly.type
_entity_poly.pdbx_seq_one_letter_code
_entity_poly.pdbx_strand_id
1 'polypeptide(L)'
;EVKPEELTKITTGDRFSRHHIYKVVFKEWHMVEPASAGHSFELQDYYDHPENYRGVFEQYIPHLDVLVNAIYWTERYPRLLTKAYLKEQFGGPETPRLRVIGDISCDVEGAVECTVKSTEPGDPVYVYDPVTGAVVDGHEG
;
A
#
# COMPACT_ATOMS: atom_id res chain seq x y z
N GLU A 1 -2.05 -18.95 -1.69
CA GLU A 1 -1.60 -17.73 -2.40
C GLU A 1 -2.59 -17.45 -3.50
N VAL A 2 -2.96 -16.19 -3.70
CA VAL A 2 -3.95 -15.74 -4.68
C VAL A 2 -3.34 -14.66 -5.54
N LYS A 3 -3.84 -14.49 -6.76
CA LYS A 3 -3.32 -13.46 -7.66
C LYS A 3 -3.95 -12.10 -7.36
N PRO A 4 -3.26 -10.98 -7.64
CA PRO A 4 -3.83 -9.64 -7.48
C PRO A 4 -5.21 -9.45 -8.13
N GLU A 5 -5.43 -10.03 -9.32
CA GLU A 5 -6.69 -9.91 -10.08
C GLU A 5 -7.86 -10.69 -9.45
N GLU A 6 -7.58 -11.55 -8.47
CA GLU A 6 -8.59 -12.33 -7.75
C GLU A 6 -9.05 -11.65 -6.46
N LEU A 7 -8.32 -10.62 -5.98
CA LEU A 7 -8.56 -9.97 -4.67
C LEU A 7 -9.99 -9.44 -4.53
N THR A 8 -10.48 -8.70 -5.52
CA THR A 8 -11.85 -8.15 -5.49
C THR A 8 -12.89 -9.26 -5.42
N LYS A 9 -12.71 -10.35 -6.16
CA LYS A 9 -13.65 -11.49 -6.17
C LYS A 9 -13.64 -12.24 -4.83
N ILE A 10 -12.48 -12.36 -4.20
CA ILE A 10 -12.34 -13.05 -2.91
C ILE A 10 -12.94 -12.22 -1.78
N THR A 11 -12.72 -10.91 -1.80
CA THR A 11 -13.13 -10.03 -0.69
C THR A 11 -14.59 -9.61 -0.75
N THR A 12 -15.21 -9.60 -1.92
CA THR A 12 -16.64 -9.23 -2.10
C THR A 12 -17.57 -10.43 -2.31
N GLY A 13 -17.03 -11.63 -2.54
CA GLY A 13 -17.81 -12.84 -2.82
C GLY A 13 -17.94 -13.82 -1.65
N ASP A 14 -18.79 -14.83 -1.83
CA ASP A 14 -19.09 -15.88 -0.84
C ASP A 14 -17.93 -16.84 -0.53
N ARG A 15 -16.78 -16.69 -1.23
CA ARG A 15 -15.60 -17.54 -1.05
C ARG A 15 -14.66 -17.08 0.06
N PHE A 16 -14.95 -15.95 0.71
CA PHE A 16 -14.16 -15.46 1.82
C PHE A 16 -14.29 -16.36 3.05
N SER A 17 -13.16 -16.93 3.50
CA SER A 17 -13.11 -17.68 4.76
C SER A 17 -12.40 -16.87 5.85
N ARG A 18 -13.05 -16.76 7.02
CA ARG A 18 -12.45 -16.19 8.25
C ARG A 18 -11.40 -17.07 8.93
N HIS A 19 -11.22 -18.31 8.45
CA HIS A 19 -10.26 -19.28 8.97
C HIS A 19 -9.04 -19.51 8.06
N HIS A 20 -8.85 -18.65 7.06
CA HIS A 20 -7.76 -18.76 6.10
C HIS A 20 -6.99 -17.45 6.00
N ILE A 21 -5.67 -17.55 5.82
CA ILE A 21 -4.82 -16.43 5.46
C ILE A 21 -4.59 -16.47 3.95
N TYR A 22 -4.98 -15.41 3.26
CA TYR A 22 -4.74 -15.24 1.84
C TYR A 22 -3.50 -14.37 1.67
N LYS A 23 -2.46 -14.93 1.07
CA LYS A 23 -1.26 -14.18 0.66
C LYS A 23 -1.38 -13.78 -0.80
N VAL A 24 -1.06 -12.53 -1.11
CA VAL A 24 -0.90 -12.00 -2.46
C VAL A 24 0.49 -11.37 -2.59
N VAL A 25 1.10 -11.49 -3.76
CA VAL A 25 2.40 -10.88 -4.07
C VAL A 25 2.21 -9.97 -5.26
N PHE A 26 2.59 -8.69 -5.10
CA PHE A 26 2.54 -7.70 -6.15
C PHE A 26 3.90 -7.59 -6.84
N LYS A 27 3.85 -7.09 -8.07
CA LYS A 27 4.99 -6.94 -8.99
C LYS A 27 4.87 -5.56 -9.62
N GLU A 28 5.90 -5.11 -10.30
CA GLU A 28 6.03 -3.77 -10.88
C GLU A 28 4.80 -3.40 -11.71
N TRP A 29 4.37 -4.27 -12.62
CA TRP A 29 3.18 -4.06 -13.46
C TRP A 29 1.84 -4.12 -12.73
N HIS A 30 1.82 -4.56 -11.47
CA HIS A 30 0.63 -4.40 -10.62
C HIS A 30 0.63 -3.04 -9.92
N MET A 31 1.78 -2.42 -9.71
CA MET A 31 1.93 -1.19 -8.93
C MET A 31 1.84 0.06 -9.79
N VAL A 32 2.23 -0.05 -11.06
CA VAL A 32 2.25 1.08 -11.99
C VAL A 32 1.67 0.71 -13.35
N GLU A 33 1.22 1.72 -14.09
CA GLU A 33 0.87 1.61 -15.50
C GLU A 33 1.43 2.81 -16.29
N PRO A 34 1.63 2.67 -17.61
CA PRO A 34 2.02 3.81 -18.45
C PRO A 34 1.00 4.95 -18.34
N ALA A 35 1.48 6.17 -18.16
CA ALA A 35 0.63 7.36 -18.08
C ALA A 35 0.00 7.71 -19.45
N SER A 36 0.66 7.32 -20.54
CA SER A 36 0.19 7.53 -21.92
C SER A 36 -0.66 6.36 -22.41
N ALA A 37 -1.84 6.64 -22.95
CA ALA A 37 -2.73 5.62 -23.49
C ALA A 37 -2.10 4.84 -24.65
N GLY A 38 -2.36 3.53 -24.72
CA GLY A 38 -1.88 2.66 -25.80
C GLY A 38 -0.47 2.09 -25.59
N HIS A 39 0.23 2.50 -24.53
CA HIS A 39 1.49 1.88 -24.12
C HIS A 39 1.23 0.69 -23.20
N SER A 40 2.09 -0.33 -23.30
CA SER A 40 2.12 -1.46 -22.38
C SER A 40 3.28 -1.29 -21.40
N PHE A 41 3.14 -1.81 -20.18
CA PHE A 41 4.22 -1.83 -19.21
C PHE A 41 5.45 -2.54 -19.78
N GLU A 42 6.62 -1.92 -19.66
CA GLU A 42 7.91 -2.52 -19.97
C GLU A 42 8.87 -2.23 -18.79
N LEU A 43 9.54 -3.27 -18.30
CA LEU A 43 10.29 -3.21 -17.04
C LEU A 43 11.51 -2.31 -17.15
N GLN A 44 12.24 -2.38 -18.27
CA GLN A 44 13.46 -1.59 -18.46
C GLN A 44 13.11 -0.11 -18.65
N ASP A 45 12.08 0.19 -19.44
CA ASP A 45 11.54 1.55 -19.60
C ASP A 45 11.03 2.12 -18.27
N TYR A 46 10.40 1.32 -17.41
CA TYR A 46 10.02 1.75 -16.07
C TYR A 46 11.22 2.14 -15.20
N TYR A 47 12.33 1.42 -15.30
CA TYR A 47 13.55 1.74 -14.56
C TYR A 47 14.28 2.97 -15.11
N ASP A 48 14.31 3.11 -16.44
CA ASP A 48 15.01 4.21 -17.11
C ASP A 48 14.18 5.51 -17.05
N HIS A 49 12.86 5.41 -17.22
CA HIS A 49 11.88 6.50 -17.35
C HIS A 49 10.66 6.34 -16.43
N PRO A 50 10.84 6.28 -15.09
CA PRO A 50 9.72 6.13 -14.15
C PRO A 50 8.69 7.27 -14.23
N GLU A 51 9.08 8.46 -14.73
CA GLU A 51 8.19 9.59 -15.00
C GLU A 51 7.10 9.31 -16.05
N ASN A 52 7.29 8.28 -16.90
CA ASN A 52 6.30 7.85 -17.88
C ASN A 52 5.19 6.98 -17.27
N TYR A 53 5.29 6.67 -15.98
CA TYR A 53 4.39 5.74 -15.28
C TYR A 53 3.65 6.45 -14.16
N ARG A 54 2.43 6.00 -13.88
CA ARG A 54 1.64 6.44 -12.72
C ARG A 54 1.38 5.29 -11.77
N GLY A 55 1.34 5.59 -10.48
CA GLY A 55 1.00 4.63 -9.43
C GLY A 55 -0.46 4.23 -9.52
N VAL A 56 -0.72 2.93 -9.46
CA VAL A 56 -2.08 2.36 -9.44
C VAL A 56 -2.26 1.37 -8.29
N PHE A 57 -1.27 1.22 -7.42
CA PHE A 57 -1.29 0.25 -6.33
C PHE A 57 -2.45 0.46 -5.34
N GLU A 58 -2.85 1.71 -5.12
CA GLU A 58 -3.93 2.09 -4.20
C GLU A 58 -5.27 1.38 -4.51
N GLN A 59 -5.47 0.90 -5.75
CA GLN A 59 -6.65 0.10 -6.12
C GLN A 59 -6.79 -1.20 -5.32
N TYR A 60 -5.68 -1.75 -4.79
CA TYR A 60 -5.70 -3.00 -4.03
C TYR A 60 -5.93 -2.79 -2.53
N ILE A 61 -5.66 -1.59 -2.01
CA ILE A 61 -5.71 -1.29 -0.58
C ILE A 61 -7.06 -1.63 0.09
N PRO A 62 -8.23 -1.40 -0.55
CA PRO A 62 -9.53 -1.75 0.05
C PRO A 62 -9.70 -3.26 0.31
N HIS A 63 -8.86 -4.10 -0.29
CA HIS A 63 -8.91 -5.55 -0.21
C HIS A 63 -7.87 -6.16 0.73
N LEU A 64 -6.98 -5.35 1.32
CA LEU A 64 -5.89 -5.82 2.17
C LEU A 64 -6.20 -5.55 3.64
N ASP A 65 -5.98 -6.55 4.50
CA ASP A 65 -5.98 -6.35 5.97
C ASP A 65 -4.59 -5.92 6.46
N VAL A 66 -3.54 -6.46 5.82
CA VAL A 66 -2.13 -6.22 6.13
C VAL A 66 -1.37 -5.91 4.83
N LEU A 67 -0.59 -4.84 4.83
CA LEU A 67 0.38 -4.52 3.78
C LEU A 67 1.80 -4.77 4.33
N VAL A 68 2.65 -5.48 3.57
CA VAL A 68 4.08 -5.61 3.90
C VAL A 68 4.86 -5.02 2.74
N ASN A 69 5.52 -3.88 2.98
CA ASN A 69 6.41 -3.24 2.01
C ASN A 69 7.87 -3.65 2.29
N ALA A 70 8.60 -4.02 1.24
CA ALA A 70 10.04 -4.29 1.30
C ALA A 70 10.75 -3.76 0.04
N ILE A 71 10.13 -2.79 -0.64
CA ILE A 71 10.63 -2.24 -1.90
C ILE A 71 11.51 -1.06 -1.57
N TYR A 72 12.73 -1.05 -2.13
CA TYR A 72 13.58 0.14 -2.14
C TYR A 72 12.96 1.19 -3.06
N TRP A 73 12.79 2.42 -2.55
CA TRP A 73 12.12 3.49 -3.26
C TRP A 73 12.97 4.76 -3.32
N THR A 74 12.76 5.55 -4.39
CA THR A 74 13.32 6.90 -4.52
C THR A 74 12.24 7.82 -5.08
N GLU A 75 12.38 9.14 -4.87
CA GLU A 75 11.38 10.15 -5.28
C GLU A 75 11.00 10.14 -6.76
N ARG A 76 11.82 9.53 -7.62
CA ARG A 76 11.52 9.37 -9.06
C ARG A 76 10.34 8.43 -9.32
N TYR A 77 10.05 7.52 -8.39
CA TYR A 77 9.01 6.50 -8.56
C TYR A 77 7.70 6.91 -7.89
N PRO A 78 6.54 6.53 -8.45
CA PRO A 78 5.26 6.72 -7.77
C PRO A 78 5.27 6.07 -6.37
N ARG A 79 4.62 6.73 -5.41
CA ARG A 79 4.38 6.14 -4.08
C ARG A 79 3.37 5.00 -4.19
N LEU A 80 3.50 4.02 -3.29
CA LEU A 80 2.53 2.92 -3.17
C LEU A 80 1.28 3.37 -2.42
N LEU A 81 1.45 4.18 -1.37
CA LEU A 81 0.37 4.60 -0.51
C LEU A 81 0.60 6.04 -0.04
N THR A 82 -0.31 6.93 -0.41
CA THR A 82 -0.21 8.35 -0.08
C THR A 82 -1.02 8.71 1.17
N LYS A 83 -0.60 9.74 1.91
CA LYS A 83 -1.37 10.34 3.00
C LYS A 83 -2.69 10.92 2.49
N ALA A 84 -2.70 11.46 1.27
CA ALA A 84 -3.90 11.98 0.63
C ALA A 84 -4.96 10.88 0.44
N TYR A 85 -4.57 9.74 -0.13
CA TYR A 85 -5.44 8.57 -0.28
C TYR A 85 -5.91 8.06 1.09
N LEU A 86 -5.00 7.89 2.04
CA LEU A 86 -5.35 7.42 3.39
C LEU A 86 -6.36 8.36 4.08
N LYS A 87 -6.15 9.67 3.99
CA LYS A 87 -7.08 10.65 4.55
C LYS A 87 -8.45 10.58 3.91
N GLU A 88 -8.51 10.39 2.59
CA GLU A 88 -9.78 10.22 1.86
C GLU A 88 -10.50 8.94 2.31
N GLN A 89 -9.80 7.81 2.33
CA GLN A 89 -10.42 6.51 2.65
C GLN A 89 -10.82 6.38 4.12
N PHE A 90 -10.01 6.89 5.06
CA PHE A 90 -10.28 6.79 6.50
C PHE A 90 -11.10 7.96 7.06
N GLY A 91 -11.26 9.05 6.30
CA GLY A 91 -12.15 10.17 6.65
C GLY A 91 -13.63 9.93 6.29
N GLY A 92 -13.92 8.85 5.58
CA GLY A 92 -15.28 8.46 5.16
C GLY A 92 -16.10 7.75 6.26
N PRO A 93 -17.38 7.45 5.98
CA PRO A 93 -18.25 6.74 6.93
C PRO A 93 -17.95 5.24 7.03
N GLU A 94 -17.26 4.68 6.04
CA GLU A 94 -16.89 3.26 6.03
C GLU A 94 -15.52 3.07 6.69
N THR A 95 -15.38 1.99 7.46
CA THR A 95 -14.08 1.61 8.02
C THR A 95 -13.28 0.82 6.98
N PRO A 96 -12.11 1.30 6.55
CA PRO A 96 -11.27 0.56 5.61
C PRO A 96 -10.80 -0.78 6.17
N ARG A 97 -10.58 -1.75 5.27
CA ARG A 97 -10.10 -3.09 5.64
C ARG A 97 -8.65 -3.08 6.13
N LEU A 98 -7.81 -2.19 5.60
CA LEU A 98 -6.39 -2.09 5.97
C LEU A 98 -6.25 -1.73 7.46
N ARG A 99 -5.54 -2.57 8.22
CA ARG A 99 -5.29 -2.38 9.66
C ARG A 99 -3.81 -2.26 10.00
N VAL A 100 -2.94 -2.95 9.27
CA VAL A 100 -1.51 -3.05 9.61
C VAL A 100 -0.67 -2.81 8.37
N ILE A 101 0.39 -2.01 8.54
CA ILE A 101 1.43 -1.83 7.54
C ILE A 101 2.76 -2.22 8.19
N GLY A 102 3.44 -3.22 7.63
CA GLY A 102 4.82 -3.54 7.94
C GLY A 102 5.72 -2.96 6.86
N ASP A 103 6.33 -1.82 7.12
CA ASP A 103 7.25 -1.18 6.18
C ASP A 103 8.70 -1.52 6.52
N ILE A 104 9.28 -2.49 5.81
CA ILE A 104 10.63 -2.99 6.03
C ILE A 104 11.68 -2.02 5.47
N SER A 105 11.36 -1.27 4.41
CA SER A 105 12.33 -0.30 3.87
C SER A 105 12.55 0.86 4.84
N CYS A 106 11.51 1.20 5.63
CA CYS A 106 11.56 2.20 6.69
C CYS A 106 12.00 3.59 6.19
N ASP A 107 11.68 3.89 4.94
CA ASP A 107 11.93 5.21 4.35
C ASP A 107 10.88 6.20 4.90
N VAL A 108 11.30 7.11 5.78
CA VAL A 108 10.41 8.12 6.36
C VAL A 108 9.81 8.98 5.24
N GLU A 109 8.48 9.01 5.18
CA GLU A 109 7.67 9.67 4.15
C GLU A 109 7.98 9.20 2.70
N GLY A 110 8.45 7.95 2.58
CA GLY A 110 8.83 7.30 1.33
C GLY A 110 7.65 6.71 0.54
N ALA A 111 7.82 5.47 0.05
CA ALA A 111 6.80 4.78 -0.75
C ALA A 111 5.46 4.60 -0.03
N VAL A 112 5.53 4.36 1.28
CA VAL A 112 4.40 4.35 2.21
C VAL A 112 4.48 5.64 3.00
N GLU A 113 3.71 6.64 2.58
CA GLU A 113 3.89 8.01 3.08
C GLU A 113 3.53 8.17 4.56
N CYS A 114 2.68 7.29 5.10
CA CYS A 114 2.35 7.25 6.53
C CYS A 114 3.44 6.63 7.41
N THR A 115 4.54 6.13 6.84
CA THR A 115 5.75 5.79 7.59
C THR A 115 6.43 7.09 8.02
N VAL A 116 6.09 7.61 9.20
CA VAL A 116 6.53 8.95 9.64
C VAL A 116 7.66 8.94 10.66
N LYS A 117 8.00 7.76 11.19
CA LYS A 117 9.18 7.52 12.02
C LYS A 117 9.59 6.05 11.97
N SER A 118 10.85 5.79 12.31
CA SER A 118 11.34 4.45 12.59
C SER A 118 10.90 3.99 13.98
N THR A 119 10.64 2.69 14.13
CA THR A 119 10.38 2.06 15.42
C THR A 119 11.65 1.46 16.00
N GLU A 120 11.66 1.23 17.31
CA GLU A 120 12.77 0.59 18.01
C GLU A 120 12.30 -0.76 18.59
N PRO A 121 13.21 -1.70 18.90
CA PRO A 121 12.81 -2.97 19.49
C PRO A 121 12.01 -2.83 20.81
N GLY A 122 12.21 -1.74 21.56
CA GLY A 122 11.44 -1.43 22.77
C GLY A 122 10.03 -0.90 22.49
N ASP A 123 9.86 -0.17 21.38
CA ASP A 123 8.61 0.44 20.94
C ASP A 123 8.39 0.09 19.46
N PRO A 124 7.97 -1.16 19.15
CA PRO A 124 8.09 -1.73 17.81
C PRO A 124 7.00 -1.27 16.83
N VAL A 125 5.97 -0.58 17.32
CA VAL A 125 4.78 -0.18 16.55
C VAL A 125 4.26 1.17 17.01
N TYR A 126 3.59 1.88 16.11
CA TYR A 126 2.79 3.06 16.41
C TYR A 126 1.49 3.04 15.60
N VAL A 127 0.48 3.74 16.09
CA VAL A 127 -0.75 4.06 15.36
C VAL A 127 -0.59 5.40 14.66
N TYR A 128 -0.95 5.45 13.39
CA TYR A 128 -1.06 6.68 12.60
C TYR A 128 -2.53 7.00 12.36
N ASP A 129 -2.96 8.21 12.72
CA ASP A 129 -4.29 8.74 12.39
C ASP A 129 -4.24 9.40 10.99
N PRO A 130 -4.91 8.87 9.97
CA PRO A 130 -4.88 9.43 8.62
C PRO A 130 -5.56 10.79 8.46
N VAL A 131 -6.50 11.13 9.35
CA VAL A 131 -7.28 12.36 9.27
C VAL A 131 -6.48 13.52 9.84
N THR A 132 -5.87 13.31 11.00
CA THR A 132 -5.13 14.33 11.74
C THR A 132 -3.62 14.31 11.48
N GLY A 133 -3.09 13.17 11.03
CA GLY A 133 -1.66 12.92 10.92
C GLY A 133 -0.97 12.65 12.26
N ALA A 134 -1.73 12.47 13.35
CA ALA A 134 -1.20 12.20 14.68
C ALA A 134 -0.58 10.79 14.75
N VAL A 135 0.41 10.66 15.63
CA VAL A 135 1.13 9.42 15.89
C VAL A 135 1.09 9.13 17.38
N VAL A 136 0.73 7.90 17.74
CA VAL A 136 0.74 7.41 19.11
C VAL A 136 1.49 6.10 19.16
N ASP A 137 2.48 6.00 20.04
CA ASP A 137 3.23 4.76 20.22
C ASP A 137 2.36 3.63 20.77
N GLY A 138 2.67 2.41 20.35
CA GLY A 138 1.87 1.23 20.64
C GLY A 138 0.82 0.93 19.57
N HIS A 139 -0.10 0.03 19.91
CA HIS A 139 -1.11 -0.52 18.98
C HIS A 139 -2.54 -0.06 19.28
N GLU A 140 -2.73 0.74 20.34
CA GLU A 140 -4.07 1.18 20.75
C GLU A 140 -4.49 2.41 19.95
N GLY A 141 -5.62 2.31 19.23
CA GLY A 141 -6.19 3.37 18.40
C GLY A 141 -7.46 2.95 17.67
#